data_AF-A0A9Q1K4F1-F1
#
_entry.id   AF-A0A9Q1K4F1-F1
#
_cell.length_a   1.000
_cell.length_b   1.000
_cell.length_c   1.000
_cell.angle_alpha   90.00
_cell.angle_beta   90.00
_cell.angle_gamma   90.00
#
_symmetry.space_group_name_H-M   'P 1'
#
loop_
_entity.id
_entity.type
_entity.pdbx_description
1 polymer ?
#
loop_
_entity_poly.entity_id
_entity_poly.type
_entity_poly.pdbx_seq_one_letter_code
_entity_poly.pdbx_strand_id
1 'polypeptide(L)'
;MSEEFSESCGIMLPFLLIGIGICLVSLKKRGAVKNHDQKGAMKKLERLRCSVKNCDWGKIGNDSVVYRLHAANSGAKTDPNEPYAELWMGTHESGPSYVITKGKILDNGRFGDLGCMTLKSWIQKNPQVLGDKVCQNWGSDLPFLFKEFVESYGIMIPILLIVVGICLVSLKKWGAVKNHDEKGVMTVNSGGLWAAKKLQRLRCSVKNYDWGKIGTDSVVYRLHAANSGAKIDPNKPYAELWMGTHESGPSYVITNGKNLGNGRFCDSGCVTLKSWIEKNPHVLGDKVRLKWGCDLPFLFKVLSVAKPLSIQAHPCKELAKKLHMRDPNTYKDENHKPEMALAITEFEALCGFVGLKDLQGILNDVPEISLLVGTTIINRVSSITTENGEDEIRDVLKQLFTQLMSASEPEVADILTQLTSRLRMKDELTSKEKLVLRLEEQYPNDVGVLAAFLMNYVTLSPGQALCLGPNELHAYVSGDCIECMATSDNVVRAGLTPKQRDVVTLCDMLTYKQGCLEKLEGFPVDGSDGCTKRYRPPFEEFEVDHCNLSEGQSTTFPSVAGPSLFLVTKGTGVIRTSFSEEQVSVGDVLFAPANTKLSIQSATWLEIYRAGVNSKFL
;
A
#
# COMPACT_ATOMS: atom_id res chain seq x y z
N MET A 1 9.48 22.91 11.13
CA MET A 1 8.40 22.17 11.83
C MET A 1 9.02 20.94 12.44
N SER A 2 9.73 21.23 13.50
CA SER A 2 10.64 20.42 14.28
C SER A 2 10.42 20.93 15.71
N GLU A 3 10.49 20.03 16.69
CA GLU A 3 10.46 20.26 18.16
C GLU A 3 9.15 19.99 18.93
N GLU A 4 7.93 20.20 18.41
CA GLU A 4 6.72 20.01 19.26
C GLU A 4 6.26 18.55 19.49
N PHE A 5 6.70 17.59 18.68
CA PHE A 5 6.23 16.19 18.83
C PHE A 5 7.09 15.33 19.77
N SER A 6 8.28 15.81 20.18
CA SER A 6 9.19 15.03 21.02
C SER A 6 8.89 15.14 22.53
N GLU A 7 8.26 16.23 22.96
CA GLU A 7 7.89 16.40 24.38
C GLU A 7 6.67 15.56 24.76
N SER A 8 5.71 15.36 23.86
CA SER A 8 4.47 14.62 24.16
C SER A 8 4.67 13.10 24.36
N CYS A 9 5.67 12.50 23.71
CA CYS A 9 5.96 11.05 23.88
C CYS A 9 6.83 10.75 25.11
N GLY A 10 7.67 11.69 25.56
CA GLY A 10 8.41 11.57 26.83
C GLY A 10 7.52 11.70 28.07
N ILE A 11 6.34 12.31 27.91
CA ILE A 11 5.37 12.57 28.98
C ILE A 11 4.39 11.39 29.17
N MET A 12 4.19 10.47 28.21
CA MET A 12 3.16 9.42 28.37
C MET A 12 3.66 8.06 28.92
N LEU A 13 4.96 7.76 28.81
CA LEU A 13 5.51 6.47 29.24
C LEU A 13 5.54 6.28 30.78
N PRO A 14 5.83 7.30 31.61
CA PRO A 14 5.80 7.17 33.08
C PRO A 14 4.38 7.06 33.65
N PHE A 15 3.38 7.69 33.02
CA PHE A 15 2.00 7.71 33.50
C PHE A 15 1.23 6.42 33.15
N LEU A 16 1.61 5.76 32.05
CA LEU A 16 1.17 4.40 31.74
C LEU A 16 1.68 3.38 32.77
N LEU A 17 2.90 3.57 33.30
CA LEU A 17 3.49 2.72 34.34
C LEU A 17 2.83 2.87 35.71
N ILE A 18 2.30 4.05 36.06
CA ILE A 18 1.52 4.26 37.29
C ILE A 18 0.17 3.53 37.20
N GLY A 19 -0.50 3.58 36.05
CA GLY A 19 -1.75 2.82 35.80
C GLY A 19 -1.55 1.30 35.76
N ILE A 20 -0.45 0.83 35.14
CA ILE A 20 -0.08 -0.59 35.05
C ILE A 20 0.40 -1.13 36.41
N GLY A 21 1.15 -0.33 37.17
CA GLY A 21 1.64 -0.68 38.51
C GLY A 21 0.51 -0.88 39.53
N ILE A 22 -0.58 -0.12 39.43
CA ILE A 22 -1.74 -0.24 40.33
C ILE A 22 -2.65 -1.41 39.94
N CYS A 23 -2.71 -1.79 38.66
CA CYS A 23 -3.49 -2.95 38.20
C CYS A 23 -2.80 -4.31 38.44
N LEU A 24 -1.46 -4.38 38.37
CA LEU A 24 -0.71 -5.63 38.59
C LEU A 24 -0.81 -6.18 40.03
N VAL A 25 -1.33 -5.38 40.97
CA VAL A 25 -1.53 -5.74 42.38
C VAL A 25 -2.73 -6.66 42.60
N SER A 26 -3.73 -6.65 41.72
CA SER A 26 -4.88 -7.56 41.86
C SER A 26 -4.57 -9.00 41.41
N LEU A 27 -3.42 -9.26 40.78
CA LEU A 27 -3.08 -10.56 40.20
C LEU A 27 -2.19 -11.46 41.08
N LYS A 28 -2.01 -11.16 42.37
CA LYS A 28 -1.20 -12.00 43.28
C LYS A 28 -1.93 -12.55 44.51
N LYS A 29 -3.23 -12.86 44.38
CA LYS A 29 -3.94 -13.73 45.34
C LYS A 29 -4.53 -14.94 44.61
N ARG A 30 -3.71 -15.99 44.46
CA ARG A 30 -4.03 -17.45 44.48
C ARG A 30 -3.04 -18.32 43.69
N GLY A 31 -1.74 -18.12 43.94
CA GLY A 31 -0.71 -19.16 43.82
C GLY A 31 -0.37 -19.68 42.42
N ALA A 32 0.59 -19.03 41.76
CA ALA A 32 1.51 -19.69 40.83
C ALA A 32 2.81 -18.86 40.73
N VAL A 33 3.95 -19.56 40.60
CA VAL A 33 5.34 -19.08 40.45
C VAL A 33 6.13 -18.85 41.76
N LYS A 34 7.15 -19.70 41.96
CA LYS A 34 8.16 -19.63 43.03
C LYS A 34 9.36 -18.78 42.60
N ASN A 35 9.79 -17.93 43.54
CA ASN A 35 11.12 -17.38 43.89
C ASN A 35 12.10 -16.96 42.77
N HIS A 36 12.82 -15.83 42.85
CA HIS A 36 13.45 -15.18 44.01
C HIS A 36 13.47 -13.65 43.82
N ASP A 37 13.49 -12.92 44.95
CA ASP A 37 13.92 -11.52 45.08
C ASP A 37 12.96 -10.35 44.77
N GLN A 38 11.75 -10.37 45.36
CA GLN A 38 10.88 -9.18 45.43
C GLN A 38 10.26 -8.95 46.82
N LYS A 39 10.90 -9.41 47.90
CA LYS A 39 10.36 -9.27 49.26
C LYS A 39 10.51 -7.87 49.89
N GLY A 40 11.24 -6.94 49.25
CA GLY A 40 11.39 -5.56 49.73
C GLY A 40 10.31 -4.58 49.24
N ALA A 41 9.85 -4.70 47.98
CA ALA A 41 9.06 -3.64 47.33
C ALA A 41 7.53 -3.78 47.49
N MET A 42 7.02 -4.96 47.85
CA MET A 42 5.58 -5.28 47.74
C MET A 42 4.76 -5.15 49.03
N LYS A 43 5.20 -4.36 50.02
CA LYS A 43 4.57 -4.33 51.36
C LYS A 43 3.62 -3.16 51.68
N LYS A 44 3.38 -2.22 50.76
CA LYS A 44 2.31 -1.20 50.90
C LYS A 44 1.85 -0.78 49.52
N LEU A 45 0.75 -1.36 49.04
CA LEU A 45 0.11 -0.94 47.80
C LEU A 45 -1.17 -0.20 48.17
N GLU A 46 -1.19 1.08 47.83
CA GLU A 46 -2.24 2.02 48.23
C GLU A 46 -3.22 2.19 47.06
N ARG A 47 -4.52 2.14 47.35
CA ARG A 47 -5.58 2.12 46.34
C ARG A 47 -6.10 3.54 46.08
N LEU A 48 -6.31 3.91 44.82
CA LEU A 48 -6.85 5.22 44.44
C LEU A 48 -8.39 5.18 44.32
N ARG A 49 -9.07 6.09 45.03
CA ARG A 49 -10.51 6.35 44.94
C ARG A 49 -10.74 7.65 44.17
N CYS A 50 -11.49 7.58 43.08
CA CYS A 50 -11.86 8.70 42.22
C CYS A 50 -13.12 9.39 42.77
N SER A 51 -13.27 10.69 42.47
CA SER A 51 -14.47 11.46 42.79
C SER A 51 -15.39 11.54 41.58
N VAL A 52 -16.63 11.96 41.80
CA VAL A 52 -17.61 12.19 40.73
C VAL A 52 -18.23 13.56 40.90
N LYS A 53 -18.68 14.13 39.78
CA LYS A 53 -19.55 15.29 39.78
C LYS A 53 -20.89 14.89 39.20
N ASN A 54 -21.93 15.15 39.99
CA ASN A 54 -23.31 14.99 39.56
C ASN A 54 -23.78 16.32 38.98
N CYS A 55 -24.38 16.27 37.80
CA CYS A 55 -24.93 17.43 37.10
C CYS A 55 -26.27 17.02 36.49
N ASP A 56 -27.18 17.96 36.30
CA ASP A 56 -28.53 17.66 35.80
C ASP A 56 -28.56 17.00 34.40
N TRP A 57 -27.46 17.12 33.64
CA TRP A 57 -27.26 16.46 32.34
C TRP A 57 -26.67 15.05 32.45
N GLY A 58 -26.28 14.61 33.64
CA GLY A 58 -25.71 13.29 33.91
C GLY A 58 -26.75 12.18 33.79
N LYS A 59 -26.30 10.98 33.42
CA LYS A 59 -27.18 9.79 33.36
C LYS A 59 -27.35 9.21 34.77
N ILE A 60 -28.50 8.59 35.02
CA ILE A 60 -28.87 8.05 36.33
C ILE A 60 -28.56 6.54 36.41
N GLY A 61 -28.04 6.10 37.55
CA GLY A 61 -27.87 4.69 37.88
C GLY A 61 -27.07 3.89 36.84
N ASN A 62 -27.51 2.66 36.57
CA ASN A 62 -26.79 1.75 35.67
C ASN A 62 -26.70 2.24 34.23
N ASP A 63 -27.47 3.25 33.80
CA ASP A 63 -27.35 3.81 32.45
C ASP A 63 -26.17 4.80 32.33
N SER A 64 -25.60 5.23 33.46
CA SER A 64 -24.38 6.02 33.49
C SER A 64 -23.12 5.17 33.58
N VAL A 65 -22.24 5.33 32.59
CA VAL A 65 -20.88 4.77 32.63
C VAL A 65 -20.12 5.31 33.84
N VAL A 66 -20.31 6.59 34.18
CA VAL A 66 -19.68 7.27 35.33
C VAL A 66 -20.14 6.63 36.64
N TYR A 67 -21.44 6.38 36.81
CA TYR A 67 -21.97 5.65 37.97
C TYR A 67 -21.35 4.26 38.10
N ARG A 68 -21.34 3.46 37.03
CA ARG A 68 -20.83 2.08 37.08
C ARG A 68 -19.34 2.03 37.41
N LEU A 69 -18.55 2.95 36.84
CA LEU A 69 -17.12 3.06 37.14
C LEU A 69 -16.87 3.54 38.58
N HIS A 70 -17.62 4.54 39.04
CA HIS A 70 -17.50 5.05 40.41
C HIS A 70 -17.94 4.02 41.45
N ALA A 71 -19.02 3.28 41.22
CA ALA A 71 -19.48 2.20 42.10
C ALA A 71 -18.43 1.09 42.22
N ALA A 72 -17.80 0.70 41.10
CA ALA A 72 -16.73 -0.29 41.10
C ALA A 72 -15.43 0.23 41.76
N ASN A 73 -15.13 1.51 41.63
CA ASN A 73 -13.92 2.14 42.17
C ASN A 73 -14.02 2.43 43.69
N SER A 74 -15.15 2.97 44.13
CA SER A 74 -15.31 3.57 45.47
C SER A 74 -15.57 2.57 46.59
N GLY A 75 -16.12 1.39 46.27
CA GLY A 75 -16.48 0.37 47.26
C GLY A 75 -17.52 0.84 48.31
N ALA A 76 -18.13 2.02 48.11
CA ALA A 76 -19.13 2.62 48.98
C ALA A 76 -20.51 2.59 48.30
N LYS A 77 -21.59 2.85 49.07
CA LYS A 77 -22.94 2.97 48.51
C LYS A 77 -23.00 4.21 47.60
N THR A 78 -23.04 4.00 46.29
CA THR A 78 -23.41 5.02 45.31
C THR A 78 -24.93 5.09 45.21
N ASP A 79 -25.50 6.29 45.23
CA ASP A 79 -26.95 6.46 45.06
C ASP A 79 -27.28 6.26 43.57
N PRO A 80 -28.05 5.22 43.19
CA PRO A 80 -28.41 5.00 41.79
C PRO A 80 -29.37 6.06 41.24
N ASN A 81 -29.95 6.94 42.06
CA ASN A 81 -30.90 7.97 41.63
C ASN A 81 -30.25 9.31 41.29
N GLU A 82 -28.95 9.49 41.55
CA GLU A 82 -28.24 10.71 41.20
C GLU A 82 -27.82 10.74 39.72
N PRO A 83 -27.77 11.92 39.08
CA PRO A 83 -27.34 12.06 37.69
C PRO A 83 -25.81 12.21 37.60
N TYR A 84 -25.12 11.10 37.38
CA TYR A 84 -23.64 11.06 37.31
C TYR A 84 -23.16 11.55 35.94
N ALA A 85 -22.39 12.62 35.96
CA ALA A 85 -21.98 13.38 34.77
C ALA A 85 -20.48 13.27 34.50
N GLU A 86 -19.63 13.42 35.52
CA GLU A 86 -18.18 13.42 35.34
C GLU A 86 -17.49 12.51 36.36
N LEU A 87 -16.46 11.76 35.93
CA LEU A 87 -15.55 11.03 36.81
C LEU A 87 -14.22 11.78 36.91
N TRP A 88 -13.85 12.18 38.13
CA TRP A 88 -12.68 13.00 38.39
C TRP A 88 -11.53 12.16 38.91
N MET A 89 -10.41 12.22 38.17
CA MET A 89 -9.18 11.50 38.46
C MET A 89 -8.01 12.47 38.45
N GLY A 90 -7.51 12.84 39.62
CA GLY A 90 -6.43 13.83 39.71
C GLY A 90 -6.32 14.50 41.07
N THR A 91 -5.53 15.57 41.11
CA THR A 91 -5.21 16.35 42.33
C THR A 91 -6.07 17.61 42.48
N HIS A 92 -7.00 17.85 41.55
CA HIS A 92 -7.82 19.06 41.52
C HIS A 92 -8.73 19.16 42.76
N GLU A 93 -8.79 20.34 43.37
CA GLU A 93 -9.45 20.55 44.66
C GLU A 93 -10.97 20.41 44.61
N SER A 94 -11.60 20.77 43.49
CA SER A 94 -13.05 20.59 43.26
C SER A 94 -13.49 19.14 43.02
N GLY A 95 -12.55 18.22 42.80
CA GLY A 95 -12.83 16.80 42.62
C GLY A 95 -11.56 15.98 42.85
N PRO A 96 -11.08 15.90 44.10
CA PRO A 96 -9.83 15.25 44.41
C PRO A 96 -10.01 13.73 44.34
N SER A 97 -8.99 13.04 43.84
CA SER A 97 -8.85 11.60 44.08
C SER A 97 -8.18 11.37 45.43
N TYR A 98 -8.39 10.19 46.02
CA TYR A 98 -7.92 9.84 47.35
C TYR A 98 -7.08 8.57 47.33
N VAL A 99 -5.95 8.58 48.02
CA VAL A 99 -5.09 7.42 48.24
C VAL A 99 -5.46 6.79 49.59
N ILE A 100 -5.82 5.51 49.55
CA ILE A 100 -6.17 4.72 50.74
C ILE A 100 -4.89 4.13 51.31
N THR A 101 -4.45 4.65 52.46
CA THR A 101 -3.12 4.39 53.04
C THR A 101 -3.13 3.31 54.12
N LYS A 102 -4.29 3.04 54.75
CA LYS A 102 -4.51 1.91 55.67
C LYS A 102 -5.98 1.48 55.63
N GLY A 103 -6.25 0.18 55.49
CA GLY A 103 -7.61 -0.35 55.59
C GLY A 103 -7.59 -1.88 55.55
N LYS A 104 -7.99 -2.53 56.65
CA LYS A 104 -8.31 -3.96 56.62
C LYS A 104 -9.66 -4.14 55.91
N ILE A 105 -9.76 -5.12 55.03
CA ILE A 105 -11.03 -5.60 54.48
C ILE A 105 -11.77 -6.29 55.62
N LEU A 106 -12.97 -5.82 55.99
CA LEU A 106 -13.85 -6.58 56.89
C LEU A 106 -14.50 -7.72 56.12
N ASP A 107 -14.82 -8.83 56.79
CA ASP A 107 -15.28 -10.09 56.18
C ASP A 107 -16.61 -9.99 55.40
N ASN A 108 -17.28 -8.82 55.42
CA ASN A 108 -18.47 -8.50 54.64
C ASN A 108 -18.21 -7.54 53.47
N GLY A 109 -16.94 -7.34 53.07
CA GLY A 109 -16.56 -6.49 51.94
C GLY A 109 -16.68 -4.98 52.19
N ARG A 110 -16.95 -4.55 53.43
CA ARG A 110 -16.95 -3.13 53.81
C ARG A 110 -15.55 -2.67 54.24
N PHE A 111 -15.20 -1.44 53.90
CA PHE A 111 -14.05 -0.74 54.46
C PHE A 111 -14.53 0.14 55.62
N GLY A 112 -13.94 -0.03 56.81
CA GLY A 112 -14.13 0.91 57.92
C GLY A 112 -13.27 2.16 57.72
N ASP A 113 -13.85 3.33 57.97
CA ASP A 113 -13.16 4.62 57.89
C ASP A 113 -11.97 4.65 58.85
N LEU A 114 -10.74 4.60 58.33
CA LEU A 114 -9.51 5.07 58.99
C LEU A 114 -8.34 5.03 58.00
N GLY A 115 -8.13 6.13 57.26
CA GLY A 115 -6.85 6.43 56.61
C GLY A 115 -6.86 6.68 55.09
N CYS A 116 -7.68 7.62 54.60
CA CYS A 116 -7.55 8.18 53.25
C CYS A 116 -6.92 9.59 53.28
N MET A 117 -6.09 9.93 52.31
CA MET A 117 -5.62 11.30 52.06
C MET A 117 -5.79 11.65 50.58
N THR A 118 -5.87 12.93 50.22
CA THR A 118 -5.98 13.31 48.80
C THR A 118 -4.72 12.88 48.04
N LEU A 119 -4.87 12.60 46.75
CA LEU A 119 -3.75 12.28 45.86
C LEU A 119 -2.72 13.42 45.84
N LYS A 120 -3.19 14.68 45.91
CA LYS A 120 -2.34 15.87 46.04
C LYS A 120 -1.45 15.80 47.27
N SER A 121 -2.04 15.60 48.44
CA SER A 121 -1.29 15.49 49.71
C SER A 121 -0.40 14.25 49.76
N TRP A 122 -0.80 13.16 49.11
CA TRP A 122 0.00 11.95 49.02
C TRP A 122 1.25 12.15 48.15
N ILE A 123 1.10 12.79 46.99
CA ILE A 123 2.21 13.16 46.09
C ILE A 123 3.17 14.11 46.80
N GLN A 124 2.66 15.11 47.53
CA GLN A 124 3.51 16.03 48.31
C GLN A 124 4.36 15.31 49.36
N LYS A 125 3.85 14.20 49.92
CA LYS A 125 4.58 13.36 50.88
C LYS A 125 5.48 12.32 50.22
N ASN A 126 5.32 12.08 48.91
CA ASN A 126 6.06 11.08 48.14
C ASN A 126 6.48 11.62 46.75
N PRO A 127 7.23 12.74 46.69
CA PRO A 127 7.55 13.42 45.42
C PRO A 127 8.38 12.55 44.46
N GLN A 128 9.12 11.57 44.98
CA GLN A 128 9.92 10.61 44.20
C GLN A 128 9.09 9.78 43.21
N VAL A 129 7.77 9.72 43.37
CA VAL A 129 6.89 8.91 42.51
C VAL A 129 6.63 9.57 41.14
N LEU A 130 6.77 10.89 41.03
CA LEU A 130 6.51 11.61 39.78
C LEU A 130 7.74 11.72 38.86
N GLY A 131 8.94 11.42 39.37
CA GLY A 131 10.19 11.62 38.66
C GLY A 131 10.57 13.11 38.54
N ASP A 132 11.87 13.40 38.50
CA ASP A 132 12.41 14.75 38.71
C ASP A 132 11.87 15.81 37.72
N LYS A 133 11.64 15.42 36.45
CA LYS A 133 11.11 16.30 35.40
C LYS A 133 9.65 16.71 35.60
N VAL A 134 8.82 15.85 36.19
CA VAL A 134 7.40 16.17 36.42
C VAL A 134 7.25 17.06 37.65
N CYS A 135 8.04 16.80 38.69
CA CYS A 135 8.10 17.65 39.89
C CYS A 135 8.55 19.08 39.57
N GLN A 136 9.51 19.28 38.65
CA GLN A 136 9.98 20.60 38.22
C GLN A 136 8.90 21.40 37.46
N ASN A 137 8.10 20.74 36.62
CA ASN A 137 7.16 21.43 35.74
C ASN A 137 5.77 21.65 36.36
N TRP A 138 5.32 20.78 37.26
CA TRP A 138 3.93 20.79 37.75
C TRP A 138 3.78 20.68 39.27
N GLY A 139 4.88 20.51 40.01
CA GLY A 139 4.84 20.34 41.47
C GLY A 139 3.91 19.18 41.91
N SER A 140 3.00 19.45 42.85
CA SER A 140 1.98 18.49 43.30
C SER A 140 0.64 18.58 42.56
N ASP A 141 0.52 19.47 41.58
CA ASP A 141 -0.72 19.74 40.86
C ASP A 141 -0.69 19.06 39.48
N LEU A 142 -1.29 17.87 39.41
CA LEU A 142 -1.50 17.13 38.16
C LEU A 142 -2.82 17.59 37.53
N PRO A 143 -2.80 18.29 36.37
CA PRO A 143 -4.00 18.77 35.73
C PRO A 143 -4.56 17.67 34.82
N PHE A 144 -5.49 16.88 35.34
CA PHE A 144 -6.36 16.08 34.48
C PHE A 144 -7.82 16.27 34.89
N LEU A 145 -8.60 16.79 33.96
CA LEU A 145 -10.05 16.90 34.01
C LEU A 145 -10.57 16.05 32.83
N PHE A 146 -11.13 14.88 33.11
CA PHE A 146 -11.79 14.08 32.07
C PHE A 146 -13.17 14.69 31.81
N LYS A 147 -13.20 15.72 30.96
CA LYS A 147 -14.44 16.34 30.46
C LYS A 147 -14.88 15.55 29.22
N GLU A 148 -16.14 15.11 29.18
CA GLU A 148 -16.70 14.34 28.07
C GLU A 148 -16.45 15.04 26.72
N PHE A 149 -15.66 14.40 25.87
CA PHE A 149 -15.42 14.74 24.46
C PHE A 149 -15.84 13.54 23.58
N VAL A 150 -16.98 12.92 23.91
CA VAL A 150 -17.40 11.62 23.34
C VAL A 150 -18.55 11.76 22.34
N GLU A 151 -19.17 12.93 22.16
CA GLU A 151 -20.24 13.11 21.17
C GLU A 151 -19.91 14.06 20.01
N SER A 152 -18.69 14.60 19.89
CA SER A 152 -18.37 15.52 18.76
C SER A 152 -17.05 15.29 18.02
N TYR A 153 -16.13 14.46 18.51
CA TYR A 153 -14.94 14.08 17.74
C TYR A 153 -14.60 12.61 17.98
N GLY A 154 -14.85 11.78 16.96
CA GLY A 154 -14.60 10.33 16.97
C GLY A 154 -13.12 9.95 16.91
N ILE A 155 -12.30 10.46 17.84
CA ILE A 155 -10.90 10.09 17.98
C ILE A 155 -10.59 9.91 19.47
N MET A 156 -10.65 8.64 19.93
CA MET A 156 -9.90 8.09 21.09
C MET A 156 -10.26 6.61 21.31
N ILE A 157 -10.18 5.83 20.24
CA ILE A 157 -10.34 4.36 20.28
C ILE A 157 -9.15 3.60 20.93
N PRO A 158 -7.89 4.10 20.99
CA PRO A 158 -6.79 3.29 21.54
C PRO A 158 -6.86 3.08 23.06
N ILE A 159 -7.30 4.09 23.82
CA ILE A 159 -7.24 4.05 25.30
C ILE A 159 -8.40 3.23 25.88
N LEU A 160 -9.58 3.28 25.29
CA LEU A 160 -10.74 2.48 25.72
C LEU A 160 -10.55 0.98 25.40
N LEU A 161 -9.92 0.64 24.26
CA LEU A 161 -9.70 -0.75 23.84
C LEU A 161 -8.67 -1.50 24.69
N ILE A 162 -7.66 -0.81 25.23
CA ILE A 162 -6.66 -1.45 26.11
C ILE A 162 -7.28 -1.77 27.47
N VAL A 163 -8.07 -0.86 28.04
CA VAL A 163 -8.75 -1.07 29.32
C VAL A 163 -9.85 -2.14 29.22
N VAL A 164 -10.68 -2.09 28.17
CA VAL A 164 -11.76 -3.07 27.92
C VAL A 164 -11.20 -4.45 27.52
N GLY A 165 -10.10 -4.49 26.76
CA GLY A 165 -9.44 -5.73 26.37
C GLY A 165 -8.86 -6.51 27.55
N ILE A 166 -8.29 -5.82 28.54
CA ILE A 166 -7.75 -6.44 29.77
C ILE A 166 -8.89 -6.95 30.68
N CYS A 167 -10.04 -6.26 30.72
CA CYS A 167 -11.23 -6.70 31.46
C CYS A 167 -11.91 -7.94 30.84
N LEU A 168 -12.03 -8.02 29.51
CA LEU A 168 -12.72 -9.13 28.83
C LEU A 168 -11.91 -10.44 28.82
N VAL A 169 -10.58 -10.38 28.75
CA VAL A 169 -9.71 -11.57 28.88
C VAL A 169 -9.76 -12.15 30.30
N SER A 170 -10.00 -11.29 31.31
CA SER A 170 -10.13 -11.70 32.71
C SER A 170 -11.47 -12.37 33.02
N LEU A 171 -12.57 -11.96 32.37
CA LEU A 171 -13.91 -12.53 32.59
C LEU A 171 -14.10 -13.90 31.93
N LYS A 172 -13.47 -14.16 30.77
CA LYS A 172 -13.55 -15.46 30.08
C LYS A 172 -12.77 -16.59 30.77
N LYS A 173 -11.75 -16.26 31.58
CA LYS A 173 -10.93 -17.24 32.32
C LYS A 173 -11.50 -17.65 33.69
N TRP A 174 -12.62 -17.05 34.12
CA TRP A 174 -13.16 -17.18 35.48
C TRP A 174 -14.61 -17.70 35.55
N GLY A 175 -15.09 -18.43 34.54
CA GLY A 175 -16.28 -19.29 34.66
C GLY A 175 -17.60 -18.61 35.08
N ALA A 176 -17.73 -17.29 34.92
CA ALA A 176 -18.94 -16.53 35.26
C ALA A 176 -19.92 -16.35 34.08
N VAL A 177 -19.90 -17.29 33.13
CA VAL A 177 -20.95 -17.42 32.10
C VAL A 177 -21.35 -18.89 32.08
N LYS A 178 -22.42 -19.24 32.80
CA LYS A 178 -23.17 -20.47 32.51
C LYS A 178 -24.06 -20.16 31.31
N ASN A 179 -24.02 -21.05 30.33
CA ASN A 179 -24.95 -21.05 29.21
C ASN A 179 -26.38 -20.92 29.72
N HIS A 180 -27.04 -19.84 29.32
CA HIS A 180 -28.48 -19.84 29.13
C HIS A 180 -28.73 -19.25 27.75
N ASP A 181 -29.28 -20.10 26.89
CA ASP A 181 -29.90 -19.71 25.65
C ASP A 181 -31.06 -18.76 25.96
N GLU A 182 -31.01 -17.55 25.39
CA GLU A 182 -32.13 -16.93 24.65
C GLU A 182 -31.81 -15.46 24.32
N LYS A 183 -31.78 -15.19 23.00
CA LYS A 183 -32.07 -13.92 22.30
C LYS A 183 -31.38 -12.64 22.80
N GLY A 184 -30.39 -12.19 22.02
CA GLY A 184 -29.98 -10.78 21.92
C GLY A 184 -28.53 -10.50 22.26
N VAL A 185 -27.57 -10.96 21.44
CA VAL A 185 -26.16 -10.62 21.57
C VAL A 185 -25.80 -9.51 20.58
N MET A 186 -25.49 -8.30 21.07
CA MET A 186 -24.57 -7.41 20.38
C MET A 186 -23.17 -8.01 20.48
N THR A 187 -22.73 -8.68 19.42
CA THR A 187 -21.34 -9.09 19.25
C THR A 187 -20.48 -7.86 19.01
N VAL A 188 -19.71 -7.41 20.01
CA VAL A 188 -18.56 -6.55 19.76
C VAL A 188 -17.52 -7.41 19.03
N ASN A 189 -17.39 -7.20 17.72
CA ASN A 189 -16.58 -8.01 16.83
C ASN A 189 -15.08 -7.70 17.01
N SER A 190 -14.49 -8.18 18.11
CA SER A 190 -13.04 -8.08 18.32
C SER A 190 -12.25 -8.81 17.24
N GLY A 191 -12.87 -9.77 16.51
CA GLY A 191 -12.25 -10.50 15.41
C GLY A 191 -11.77 -9.60 14.25
N GLY A 192 -12.43 -8.47 14.00
CA GLY A 192 -12.05 -7.54 12.93
C GLY A 192 -10.70 -6.86 13.15
N LEU A 193 -10.42 -6.41 14.38
CA LEU A 193 -9.17 -5.72 14.72
C LEU A 193 -7.93 -6.64 14.69
N TRP A 194 -8.11 -7.93 14.99
CA TRP A 194 -7.04 -8.93 14.92
C TRP A 194 -6.86 -9.50 13.50
N ALA A 195 -7.95 -9.63 12.73
CA ALA A 195 -7.88 -10.06 11.33
C ALA A 195 -7.17 -9.02 10.45
N ALA A 196 -7.37 -7.73 10.71
CA ALA A 196 -6.74 -6.64 9.97
C ALA A 196 -5.21 -6.53 10.17
N LYS A 197 -4.63 -7.19 11.17
CA LYS A 197 -3.17 -7.25 11.40
C LYS A 197 -2.49 -8.49 10.83
N LYS A 198 -3.27 -9.42 10.24
CA LYS A 198 -2.74 -10.62 9.61
C LYS A 198 -2.50 -10.39 8.13
N LEU A 199 -1.57 -11.16 7.58
CA LEU A 199 -1.43 -11.30 6.13
C LEU A 199 -2.73 -11.81 5.54
N GLN A 200 -3.13 -11.24 4.39
CA GLN A 200 -4.30 -11.69 3.65
C GLN A 200 -3.86 -12.36 2.36
N ARG A 201 -4.25 -13.61 2.15
CA ARG A 201 -4.02 -14.32 0.89
C ARG A 201 -5.01 -13.83 -0.16
N LEU A 202 -4.51 -13.57 -1.36
CA LEU A 202 -5.29 -13.00 -2.44
C LEU A 202 -5.46 -13.99 -3.60
N ARG A 203 -6.69 -14.05 -4.12
CA ARG A 203 -6.98 -14.55 -5.46
C ARG A 203 -7.04 -13.37 -6.41
N CYS A 204 -6.22 -13.39 -7.46
CA CYS A 204 -5.99 -12.26 -8.34
C CYS A 204 -6.67 -12.45 -9.70
N SER A 205 -7.02 -11.33 -10.32
CA SER A 205 -7.71 -11.32 -11.62
C SER A 205 -6.71 -11.50 -12.76
N VAL A 206 -7.12 -12.18 -13.83
CA VAL A 206 -6.31 -12.35 -15.05
C VAL A 206 -6.97 -11.65 -16.23
N LYS A 207 -6.15 -11.11 -17.14
CA LYS A 207 -6.58 -10.55 -18.42
C LYS A 207 -6.07 -11.42 -19.55
N ASN A 208 -7.00 -11.91 -20.37
CA ASN A 208 -6.73 -12.75 -21.53
C ASN A 208 -6.75 -11.90 -22.82
N TYR A 209 -5.99 -10.81 -22.86
CA TYR A 209 -5.89 -9.97 -24.06
C TYR A 209 -5.11 -10.68 -25.16
N ASP A 210 -5.47 -10.43 -26.42
CA ASP A 210 -4.95 -11.16 -27.60
C ASP A 210 -3.44 -10.99 -27.84
N TRP A 211 -2.81 -10.00 -27.19
CA TRP A 211 -1.37 -9.79 -27.25
C TRP A 211 -0.57 -10.68 -26.29
N GLY A 212 -1.25 -11.37 -25.36
CA GLY A 212 -0.61 -12.19 -24.35
C GLY A 212 -0.03 -13.50 -24.89
N LYS A 213 1.03 -14.02 -24.25
CA LYS A 213 1.54 -15.37 -24.55
C LYS A 213 0.46 -16.43 -24.28
N ILE A 214 0.49 -17.51 -25.04
CA ILE A 214 -0.52 -18.59 -24.97
C ILE A 214 -0.10 -19.62 -23.91
N GLY A 215 -1.05 -20.03 -23.07
CA GLY A 215 -0.88 -21.20 -22.21
C GLY A 215 0.41 -21.22 -21.39
N THR A 216 1.09 -22.36 -21.35
CA THR A 216 2.28 -22.59 -20.53
C THR A 216 3.47 -21.69 -20.86
N ASP A 217 3.52 -21.08 -22.04
CA ASP A 217 4.58 -20.14 -22.42
C ASP A 217 4.45 -18.82 -21.66
N SER A 218 3.22 -18.47 -21.24
CA SER A 218 2.95 -17.30 -20.44
C SER A 218 3.33 -17.49 -18.96
N VAL A 219 4.15 -16.58 -18.43
CA VAL A 219 4.36 -16.53 -16.96
C VAL A 219 3.06 -16.22 -16.22
N VAL A 220 2.18 -15.42 -16.81
CA VAL A 220 0.86 -15.08 -16.24
C VAL A 220 -0.01 -16.33 -16.15
N TYR A 221 -0.01 -17.20 -17.16
CA TYR A 221 -0.70 -18.49 -17.08
C TYR A 221 -0.19 -19.34 -15.92
N ARG A 222 1.14 -19.52 -15.81
CA ARG A 222 1.73 -20.37 -14.77
C ARG A 222 1.40 -19.87 -13.37
N LEU A 223 1.49 -18.55 -13.14
CA LEU A 223 1.13 -17.93 -11.87
C LEU A 223 -0.37 -18.02 -11.59
N HIS A 224 -1.21 -17.74 -12.60
CA HIS A 224 -2.66 -17.79 -12.44
C HIS A 224 -3.18 -19.22 -12.24
N ALA A 225 -2.57 -20.22 -12.87
CA ALA A 225 -2.88 -21.64 -12.65
C ALA A 225 -2.70 -22.02 -11.18
N ALA A 226 -1.62 -21.56 -10.56
CA ALA A 226 -1.34 -21.80 -9.15
C ALA A 226 -2.19 -20.92 -8.20
N ASN A 227 -2.55 -19.70 -8.62
CA ASN A 227 -3.32 -18.77 -7.80
C ASN A 227 -4.85 -19.01 -7.81
N SER A 228 -5.40 -19.43 -8.95
CA SER A 228 -6.85 -19.42 -9.20
C SER A 228 -7.64 -20.45 -8.40
N GLY A 229 -7.01 -21.56 -8.02
CA GLY A 229 -7.70 -22.73 -7.45
C GLY A 229 -8.62 -23.44 -8.46
N ALA A 230 -8.47 -23.19 -9.76
CA ALA A 230 -9.32 -23.76 -10.80
C ALA A 230 -8.49 -24.33 -11.96
N LYS A 231 -9.07 -25.25 -12.71
CA LYS A 231 -8.54 -25.61 -14.02
C LYS A 231 -8.76 -24.45 -14.97
N ILE A 232 -7.69 -23.97 -15.59
CA ILE A 232 -7.72 -22.88 -16.56
C ILE A 232 -7.41 -23.41 -17.96
N ASP A 233 -7.81 -22.68 -19.00
CA ASP A 233 -7.72 -23.11 -20.39
C ASP A 233 -6.31 -22.87 -20.97
N PRO A 234 -5.53 -23.91 -21.33
CA PRO A 234 -4.17 -23.73 -21.83
C PRO A 234 -4.11 -23.12 -23.25
N ASN A 235 -5.23 -23.00 -23.96
CA ASN A 235 -5.23 -22.53 -25.35
C ASN A 235 -5.52 -21.04 -25.50
N LYS A 236 -5.74 -20.32 -24.38
CA LYS A 236 -6.02 -18.88 -24.39
C LYS A 236 -4.74 -18.06 -24.23
N PRO A 237 -4.72 -16.80 -24.69
CA PRO A 237 -3.67 -15.86 -24.33
C PRO A 237 -3.82 -15.46 -22.86
N TYR A 238 -2.70 -15.33 -22.15
CA TYR A 238 -2.62 -14.90 -20.75
C TYR A 238 -1.68 -13.69 -20.68
N ALA A 239 -2.28 -12.50 -20.62
CA ALA A 239 -1.59 -11.24 -20.87
C ALA A 239 -1.17 -10.56 -19.57
N GLU A 240 -2.09 -10.40 -18.61
CA GLU A 240 -1.82 -9.68 -17.37
C GLU A 240 -2.39 -10.42 -16.14
N LEU A 241 -1.64 -10.48 -15.04
CA LEU A 241 -2.13 -10.85 -13.71
C LEU A 241 -2.23 -9.58 -12.85
N TRP A 242 -3.42 -9.24 -12.35
CA TRP A 242 -3.68 -8.00 -11.61
C TRP A 242 -3.78 -8.23 -10.11
N MET A 243 -2.96 -7.49 -9.36
CA MET A 243 -2.86 -7.56 -7.91
C MET A 243 -3.11 -6.16 -7.32
N GLY A 244 -4.22 -6.00 -6.61
CA GLY A 244 -4.61 -4.72 -6.04
C GLY A 244 -6.12 -4.52 -5.93
N THR A 245 -6.53 -3.26 -5.88
CA THR A 245 -7.89 -2.81 -5.58
C THR A 245 -8.66 -2.31 -6.81
N HIS A 246 -8.04 -2.35 -7.99
CA HIS A 246 -8.62 -1.81 -9.21
C HIS A 246 -9.92 -2.52 -9.61
N GLU A 247 -10.96 -1.75 -9.96
CA GLU A 247 -12.31 -2.25 -10.23
C GLU A 247 -12.39 -3.14 -11.48
N SER A 248 -11.68 -2.76 -12.55
CA SER A 248 -11.58 -3.57 -13.76
C SER A 248 -10.91 -4.94 -13.54
N GLY A 249 -10.11 -5.13 -12.49
CA GLY A 249 -9.41 -6.39 -12.21
C GLY A 249 -9.18 -6.57 -10.71
N PRO A 250 -10.25 -6.82 -9.93
CA PRO A 250 -10.17 -6.83 -8.48
C PRO A 250 -9.41 -8.05 -7.99
N SER A 251 -8.62 -7.87 -6.92
CA SER A 251 -8.16 -9.01 -6.10
C SER A 251 -9.19 -9.34 -5.03
N TYR A 252 -9.26 -10.59 -4.62
CA TYR A 252 -10.20 -11.10 -3.63
C TYR A 252 -9.47 -11.65 -2.41
N VAL A 253 -9.92 -11.27 -1.22
CA VAL A 253 -9.40 -11.80 0.04
C VAL A 253 -9.96 -13.20 0.27
N ILE A 254 -9.08 -14.17 0.51
CA ILE A 254 -9.45 -15.54 0.85
C ILE A 254 -9.77 -15.59 2.35
N THR A 255 -11.05 -15.66 2.72
CA THR A 255 -11.48 -15.77 4.12
C THR A 255 -11.57 -17.24 4.55
N ASN A 256 -11.02 -17.56 5.73
CA ASN A 256 -10.89 -18.93 6.25
C ASN A 256 -12.23 -19.69 6.31
N GLY A 257 -12.24 -20.93 5.82
CA GLY A 257 -13.29 -21.87 6.22
C GLY A 257 -13.48 -23.17 5.45
N LYS A 258 -12.52 -23.63 4.63
CA LYS A 258 -12.21 -25.06 4.40
C LYS A 258 -11.13 -25.12 3.31
N ASN A 259 -9.94 -25.57 3.69
CA ASN A 259 -9.19 -26.46 2.80
C ASN A 259 -10.07 -27.70 2.62
N LEU A 260 -11.00 -27.66 1.66
CA LEU A 260 -11.49 -28.89 1.06
C LEU A 260 -10.27 -29.43 0.34
N GLY A 261 -9.63 -30.45 0.90
CA GLY A 261 -8.67 -31.26 0.14
C GLY A 261 -9.26 -31.47 -1.25
N ASN A 262 -8.50 -31.11 -2.29
CA ASN A 262 -8.87 -31.01 -3.71
C ASN A 262 -9.17 -29.59 -4.26
N GLY A 263 -8.61 -28.53 -3.67
CA GLY A 263 -8.33 -27.28 -4.39
C GLY A 263 -9.53 -26.46 -4.86
N ARG A 264 -10.77 -26.84 -4.52
CA ARG A 264 -11.98 -26.06 -4.83
C ARG A 264 -12.40 -25.21 -3.64
N PHE A 265 -12.13 -23.91 -3.72
CA PHE A 265 -12.76 -22.90 -2.85
C PHE A 265 -14.08 -22.45 -3.48
N CYS A 266 -15.13 -22.28 -2.68
CA CYS A 266 -16.45 -21.85 -3.15
C CYS A 266 -16.46 -20.34 -3.47
N ASP A 267 -16.97 -19.95 -4.65
CA ASP A 267 -17.14 -18.55 -5.06
C ASP A 267 -18.17 -17.76 -4.22
N SER A 268 -18.98 -18.44 -3.42
CA SER A 268 -19.98 -17.82 -2.54
C SER A 268 -19.33 -17.33 -1.24
N GLY A 269 -18.74 -16.12 -1.27
CA GLY A 269 -18.26 -15.44 -0.05
C GLY A 269 -16.99 -14.61 -0.17
N CYS A 270 -16.38 -14.50 -1.37
CA CYS A 270 -15.16 -13.73 -1.54
C CYS A 270 -15.42 -12.20 -1.49
N VAL A 271 -14.73 -11.51 -0.58
CA VAL A 271 -14.76 -10.03 -0.48
C VAL A 271 -13.60 -9.47 -1.31
N THR A 272 -13.85 -8.44 -2.13
CA THR A 272 -12.76 -7.76 -2.86
C THR A 272 -11.78 -7.13 -1.88
N LEU A 273 -10.51 -7.04 -2.26
CA LEU A 273 -9.49 -6.37 -1.44
C LEU A 273 -9.90 -4.91 -1.18
N LYS A 274 -10.47 -4.23 -2.18
CA LYS A 274 -11.01 -2.87 -2.04
C LYS A 274 -12.06 -2.79 -0.93
N SER A 275 -13.10 -3.62 -0.99
CA SER A 275 -14.16 -3.64 0.05
C SER A 275 -13.64 -4.07 1.43
N TRP A 276 -12.64 -4.94 1.47
CA TRP A 276 -11.99 -5.33 2.72
C TRP A 276 -11.17 -4.17 3.32
N ILE A 277 -10.44 -3.41 2.52
CA ILE A 277 -9.70 -2.22 2.94
C ILE A 277 -10.65 -1.11 3.41
N GLU A 278 -11.76 -0.86 2.72
CA GLU A 278 -12.78 0.11 3.13
C GLU A 278 -13.32 -0.18 4.55
N LYS A 279 -13.45 -1.46 4.90
CA LYS A 279 -13.86 -1.90 6.25
C LYS A 279 -12.72 -1.90 7.27
N ASN A 280 -11.47 -1.85 6.80
CA ASN A 280 -10.26 -1.91 7.63
C ASN A 280 -9.24 -0.83 7.23
N PRO A 281 -9.61 0.47 7.16
CA PRO A 281 -8.78 1.49 6.49
C PRO A 281 -7.43 1.74 7.17
N HIS A 282 -7.28 1.35 8.44
CA HIS A 282 -6.03 1.44 9.19
C HIS A 282 -4.91 0.54 8.63
N VAL A 283 -5.25 -0.45 7.80
CA VAL A 283 -4.27 -1.36 7.16
C VAL A 283 -3.41 -0.66 6.09
N LEU A 284 -3.81 0.53 5.64
CA LEU A 284 -3.02 1.34 4.71
C LEU A 284 -1.95 2.18 5.41
N GLY A 285 -2.08 2.43 6.71
CA GLY A 285 -1.26 3.42 7.41
C GLY A 285 -1.73 4.86 7.18
N ASP A 286 -1.49 5.73 8.15
CA ASP A 286 -2.12 7.05 8.21
C ASP A 286 -1.68 7.99 7.08
N LYS A 287 -0.39 7.99 6.71
CA LYS A 287 0.13 8.83 5.62
C LYS A 287 -0.51 8.48 4.27
N VAL A 288 -0.61 7.17 3.97
CA VAL A 288 -1.22 6.69 2.73
C VAL A 288 -2.70 7.05 2.69
N ARG A 289 -3.42 6.80 3.81
CA ARG A 289 -4.84 7.11 3.91
C ARG A 289 -5.14 8.61 3.78
N LEU A 290 -4.30 9.45 4.36
CA LEU A 290 -4.47 10.91 4.27
C LEU A 290 -4.38 11.41 2.82
N LYS A 291 -3.53 10.79 1.99
CA LYS A 291 -3.27 11.25 0.62
C LYS A 291 -4.16 10.58 -0.43
N TRP A 292 -4.38 9.28 -0.33
CA TRP A 292 -5.09 8.48 -1.35
C TRP A 292 -6.38 7.85 -0.84
N GLY A 293 -6.80 8.14 0.39
CA GLY A 293 -8.05 7.62 0.96
C GLY A 293 -7.98 6.13 1.29
N CYS A 294 -9.08 5.41 1.10
CA CYS A 294 -9.20 3.99 1.44
C CYS A 294 -8.85 3.07 0.26
N ASP A 295 -7.86 3.45 -0.54
CA ASP A 295 -7.46 2.71 -1.73
C ASP A 295 -5.93 2.52 -1.78
N LEU A 296 -5.46 1.53 -2.56
CA LEU A 296 -4.04 1.41 -2.87
C LEU A 296 -3.66 2.48 -3.91
N PRO A 297 -2.54 3.19 -3.71
CA PRO A 297 -2.09 4.19 -4.68
C PRO A 297 -1.45 3.57 -5.93
N PHE A 298 -1.34 2.24 -5.98
CA PHE A 298 -0.71 1.51 -7.07
C PHE A 298 -1.49 0.26 -7.45
N LEU A 299 -1.33 -0.16 -8.70
CA LEU A 299 -1.73 -1.46 -9.23
C LEU A 299 -0.48 -2.24 -9.58
N PHE A 300 -0.36 -3.45 -9.04
CA PHE A 300 0.77 -4.34 -9.27
C PHE A 300 0.37 -5.43 -10.26
N LYS A 301 1.21 -5.71 -11.25
CA LYS A 301 0.93 -6.69 -12.29
C LYS A 301 2.14 -7.53 -12.68
N VAL A 302 1.82 -8.66 -13.31
CA VAL A 302 2.75 -9.41 -14.16
C VAL A 302 2.22 -9.32 -15.58
N LEU A 303 3.06 -8.98 -16.54
CA LEU A 303 2.74 -8.96 -17.96
C LEU A 303 3.50 -10.08 -18.68
N SER A 304 2.84 -10.69 -19.67
CA SER A 304 3.45 -11.69 -20.54
C SER A 304 3.16 -11.38 -22.00
N VAL A 305 4.08 -10.63 -22.61
CA VAL A 305 3.91 -9.96 -23.91
C VAL A 305 4.38 -10.87 -25.04
N ALA A 306 3.45 -11.26 -25.92
CA ALA A 306 3.75 -11.99 -27.16
C ALA A 306 3.69 -11.10 -28.40
N LYS A 307 2.82 -10.08 -28.37
CA LYS A 307 2.68 -9.07 -29.42
C LYS A 307 2.85 -7.67 -28.82
N PRO A 308 3.41 -6.72 -29.58
CA PRO A 308 3.55 -5.33 -29.15
C PRO A 308 2.22 -4.75 -28.72
N LEU A 309 2.23 -4.04 -27.60
CA LEU A 309 1.10 -3.22 -27.14
C LEU A 309 1.03 -1.93 -27.96
N SER A 310 -0.09 -1.22 -27.83
CA SER A 310 -0.24 0.09 -28.44
C SER A 310 0.84 1.06 -27.99
N ILE A 311 1.38 1.84 -28.92
CA ILE A 311 2.19 3.01 -28.55
C ILE A 311 1.27 3.99 -27.83
N GLN A 312 1.68 4.38 -26.63
CA GLN A 312 0.83 5.13 -25.71
C GLN A 312 1.61 6.15 -24.89
N ALA A 313 0.87 7.11 -24.35
CA ALA A 313 1.32 8.04 -23.32
C ALA A 313 0.19 8.26 -22.30
N HIS A 314 0.56 8.66 -21.08
CA HIS A 314 -0.38 8.89 -20.00
C HIS A 314 -0.37 10.34 -19.56
N PRO A 315 -1.52 11.02 -19.41
CA PRO A 315 -1.54 12.42 -19.05
C PRO A 315 -0.97 12.67 -17.66
N CYS A 316 -0.30 13.82 -17.48
CA CYS A 316 -0.03 14.34 -16.15
C CYS A 316 -1.33 14.62 -15.39
N LYS A 317 -1.26 14.76 -14.07
CA LYS A 317 -2.43 14.83 -13.21
C LYS A 317 -3.33 16.02 -13.51
N GLU A 318 -2.75 17.16 -13.87
CA GLU A 318 -3.48 18.36 -14.26
C GLU A 318 -4.26 18.16 -15.56
N LEU A 319 -3.64 17.48 -16.54
CA LEU A 319 -4.26 17.22 -17.83
C LEU A 319 -5.32 16.12 -17.71
N ALA A 320 -5.07 15.06 -16.93
CA ALA A 320 -6.01 13.98 -16.67
C ALA A 320 -7.35 14.50 -16.15
N LYS A 321 -7.32 15.43 -15.18
CA LYS A 321 -8.51 16.13 -14.67
C LYS A 321 -9.31 16.84 -15.76
N LYS A 322 -8.62 17.61 -16.62
CA LYS A 322 -9.27 18.35 -17.72
C LYS A 322 -9.88 17.40 -18.75
N LEU A 323 -9.17 16.32 -19.08
CA LEU A 323 -9.60 15.33 -20.05
C LEU A 323 -10.80 14.52 -19.53
N HIS A 324 -10.77 14.08 -18.27
CA HIS A 324 -11.89 13.40 -17.62
C HIS A 324 -13.14 14.27 -17.56
N MET A 325 -12.99 15.55 -17.20
CA MET A 325 -14.09 16.50 -17.19
C MET A 325 -14.69 16.73 -18.58
N ARG A 326 -13.85 16.73 -19.62
CA ARG A 326 -14.28 16.93 -21.02
C ARG A 326 -14.95 15.70 -21.61
N ASP A 327 -14.38 14.52 -21.40
CA ASP A 327 -14.85 13.24 -21.95
C ASP A 327 -14.57 12.07 -20.97
N PRO A 328 -15.45 11.84 -19.99
CA PRO A 328 -15.29 10.80 -18.98
C PRO A 328 -15.44 9.37 -19.55
N ASN A 329 -15.98 9.22 -20.76
CA ASN A 329 -16.09 7.92 -21.41
C ASN A 329 -14.75 7.45 -21.97
N THR A 330 -13.92 8.36 -22.45
CA THR A 330 -12.58 8.04 -22.96
C THR A 330 -11.54 8.07 -21.84
N TYR A 331 -11.55 9.13 -21.02
CA TYR A 331 -10.63 9.32 -19.91
C TYR A 331 -11.34 8.92 -18.63
N LYS A 332 -10.96 7.80 -18.03
CA LYS A 332 -11.77 7.11 -17.02
C LYS A 332 -11.71 7.72 -15.63
N ASP A 333 -10.64 8.47 -15.35
CA ASP A 333 -10.38 9.02 -14.04
C ASP A 333 -9.56 10.31 -14.12
N GLU A 334 -9.44 10.99 -12.98
CA GLU A 334 -8.68 12.25 -12.85
C GLU A 334 -7.19 12.04 -12.56
N ASN A 335 -6.71 10.80 -12.54
CA ASN A 335 -5.38 10.47 -12.05
C ASN A 335 -4.36 10.39 -13.20
N HIS A 336 -3.10 10.64 -12.85
CA HIS A 336 -1.98 10.30 -13.71
C HIS A 336 -1.65 8.80 -13.64
N LYS A 337 -0.79 8.34 -14.53
CA LYS A 337 -0.39 6.93 -14.61
C LYS A 337 1.11 6.77 -14.84
N PRO A 338 1.97 7.18 -13.88
CA PRO A 338 3.36 6.75 -13.91
C PRO A 338 3.46 5.22 -13.77
N GLU A 339 4.40 4.62 -14.48
CA GLU A 339 4.59 3.17 -14.56
C GLU A 339 6.06 2.78 -14.39
N MET A 340 6.31 1.53 -14.00
CA MET A 340 7.62 0.90 -14.02
C MET A 340 7.49 -0.54 -14.52
N ALA A 341 8.27 -0.89 -15.53
CA ALA A 341 8.43 -2.26 -16.01
C ALA A 341 9.77 -2.83 -15.55
N LEU A 342 9.76 -3.93 -14.81
CA LEU A 342 10.92 -4.67 -14.31
C LEU A 342 10.98 -6.04 -14.99
N ALA A 343 12.01 -6.26 -15.80
CA ALA A 343 12.13 -7.42 -16.66
C ALA A 343 12.30 -8.74 -15.87
N ILE A 344 11.48 -9.74 -16.21
CA ILE A 344 11.58 -11.13 -15.70
C ILE A 344 12.36 -11.99 -16.71
N THR A 345 12.08 -11.82 -18.00
CA THR A 345 12.87 -12.34 -19.12
C THR A 345 13.59 -11.19 -19.82
N GLU A 346 14.32 -11.45 -20.90
CA GLU A 346 14.63 -10.38 -21.85
C GLU A 346 13.30 -9.70 -22.25
N PHE A 347 13.29 -8.38 -22.19
CA PHE A 347 12.08 -7.57 -22.39
C PHE A 347 12.37 -6.41 -23.34
N GLU A 348 11.61 -6.35 -24.42
CA GLU A 348 11.76 -5.36 -25.48
C GLU A 348 10.72 -4.24 -25.30
N ALA A 349 11.14 -2.99 -25.42
CA ALA A 349 10.26 -1.82 -25.32
C ALA A 349 10.66 -0.71 -26.29
N LEU A 350 9.67 0.05 -26.73
CA LEU A 350 9.84 1.39 -27.31
C LEU A 350 9.60 2.41 -26.20
N CYS A 351 10.47 3.40 -26.03
CA CYS A 351 10.27 4.44 -25.02
C CYS A 351 10.99 5.75 -25.35
N GLY A 352 10.31 6.87 -25.13
CA GLY A 352 10.82 8.21 -25.39
C GLY A 352 11.20 8.45 -26.85
N PHE A 353 11.61 9.67 -27.16
CA PHE A 353 12.12 10.01 -28.49
C PHE A 353 13.62 9.78 -28.58
N VAL A 354 14.07 9.39 -29.78
CA VAL A 354 15.51 9.29 -30.09
C VAL A 354 16.21 10.65 -29.95
N GLY A 355 17.54 10.62 -29.78
CA GLY A 355 18.35 11.83 -29.75
C GLY A 355 18.32 12.57 -31.09
N LEU A 356 18.59 13.89 -31.07
CA LEU A 356 18.59 14.72 -32.28
C LEU A 356 19.49 14.17 -33.40
N LYS A 357 20.67 13.65 -33.08
CA LYS A 357 21.57 13.06 -34.07
C LYS A 357 20.97 11.81 -34.75
N ASP A 358 20.33 10.96 -33.96
CA ASP A 358 19.65 9.77 -34.48
C ASP A 358 18.44 10.16 -35.33
N LEU A 359 17.69 11.19 -34.90
CA LEU A 359 16.57 11.75 -35.67
C LEU A 359 17.03 12.25 -37.04
N GLN A 360 18.13 13.00 -37.09
CA GLN A 360 18.74 13.46 -38.35
C GLN A 360 19.20 12.29 -39.21
N GLY A 361 19.83 11.27 -38.62
CA GLY A 361 20.21 10.04 -39.31
C GLY A 361 19.01 9.32 -39.91
N ILE A 362 17.91 9.16 -39.15
CA ILE A 362 16.67 8.53 -39.62
C ILE A 362 16.10 9.25 -40.85
N LEU A 363 16.06 10.59 -40.84
CA LEU A 363 15.52 11.34 -41.99
C LEU A 363 16.43 11.23 -43.23
N ASN A 364 17.72 10.99 -43.06
CA ASN A 364 18.64 10.74 -44.17
C ASN A 364 18.54 9.29 -44.70
N ASP A 365 18.42 8.32 -43.79
CA ASP A 365 18.51 6.89 -44.11
C ASP A 365 17.14 6.25 -44.46
N VAL A 366 16.05 6.92 -44.11
CA VAL A 366 14.67 6.45 -44.31
C VAL A 366 13.90 7.46 -45.17
N PRO A 367 14.10 7.43 -46.51
CA PRO A 367 13.50 8.41 -47.42
C PRO A 367 11.97 8.40 -47.39
N GLU A 368 11.33 7.29 -47.03
CA GLU A 368 9.88 7.17 -46.96
C GLU A 368 9.28 8.01 -45.83
N ILE A 369 9.96 8.10 -44.68
CA ILE A 369 9.55 9.01 -43.59
C ILE A 369 9.74 10.46 -44.04
N SER A 370 10.86 10.76 -44.70
CA SER A 370 11.15 12.08 -45.24
C SER A 370 10.10 12.53 -46.26
N LEU A 371 9.66 11.62 -47.15
CA LEU A 371 8.59 11.89 -48.10
C LEU A 371 7.29 12.28 -47.39
N LEU A 372 6.95 11.56 -46.32
CA LEU A 372 5.70 11.76 -45.57
C LEU A 372 5.69 13.06 -44.76
N VAL A 373 6.82 13.44 -44.14
CA VAL A 373 6.89 14.65 -43.29
C VAL A 373 7.15 15.93 -44.08
N GLY A 374 7.69 15.81 -45.30
CA GLY A 374 7.88 16.94 -46.22
C GLY A 374 9.15 17.76 -45.99
N THR A 375 9.61 18.41 -47.07
CA THR A 375 10.90 19.12 -47.14
C THR A 375 11.04 20.27 -46.16
N THR A 376 9.95 20.97 -45.83
CA THR A 376 9.96 22.07 -44.86
C THR A 376 10.36 21.60 -43.47
N ILE A 377 9.84 20.45 -43.01
CA ILE A 377 10.18 19.89 -41.69
C ILE A 377 11.60 19.33 -41.71
N ILE A 378 11.98 18.63 -42.78
CA ILE A 378 13.34 18.09 -42.96
C ILE A 378 14.38 19.20 -42.83
N ASN A 379 14.22 20.30 -43.58
CA ASN A 379 15.17 21.41 -43.56
C ASN A 379 15.33 21.99 -42.15
N ARG A 380 14.26 22.04 -41.35
CA ARG A 380 14.30 22.52 -39.97
C ARG A 380 15.02 21.55 -39.04
N VAL A 381 14.78 20.24 -39.19
CA VAL A 381 15.51 19.21 -38.42
C VAL A 381 16.99 19.17 -38.80
N SER A 382 17.33 19.42 -40.07
CA SER A 382 18.72 19.50 -40.53
C SER A 382 19.43 20.76 -40.03
N SER A 383 18.72 21.87 -39.86
CA SER A 383 19.32 23.12 -39.37
C SER A 383 19.48 23.18 -37.85
N ILE A 384 18.71 22.39 -37.10
CA ILE A 384 18.74 22.42 -35.64
C ILE A 384 19.93 21.62 -35.10
N THR A 385 20.54 22.12 -34.02
CA THR A 385 21.73 21.57 -33.39
C THR A 385 21.50 21.44 -31.87
N THR A 386 22.42 20.79 -31.18
CA THR A 386 22.39 20.72 -29.71
C THR A 386 22.69 22.06 -29.02
N GLU A 387 23.12 23.08 -29.77
CA GLU A 387 23.32 24.45 -29.26
C GLU A 387 22.02 25.25 -29.24
N ASN A 388 20.99 24.80 -29.96
CA ASN A 388 19.65 25.40 -29.90
C ASN A 388 19.00 25.15 -28.53
N GLY A 389 18.08 26.04 -28.15
CA GLY A 389 17.33 25.89 -26.90
C GLY A 389 16.42 24.66 -26.91
N GLU A 390 16.23 24.05 -25.73
CA GLU A 390 15.39 22.84 -25.57
C GLU A 390 13.97 23.03 -26.13
N ASP A 391 13.38 24.22 -25.96
CA ASP A 391 12.06 24.55 -26.50
C ASP A 391 12.02 24.53 -28.04
N GLU A 392 13.07 24.97 -28.72
CA GLU A 392 13.15 24.96 -30.18
C GLU A 392 13.27 23.52 -30.72
N ILE A 393 14.08 22.70 -30.05
CA ILE A 393 14.23 21.27 -30.36
C ILE A 393 12.91 20.54 -30.16
N ARG A 394 12.25 20.81 -29.04
CA ARG A 394 10.92 20.29 -28.70
C ARG A 394 9.91 20.65 -29.79
N ASP A 395 9.86 21.91 -30.20
CA ASP A 395 8.88 22.42 -31.17
C ASP A 395 9.09 21.84 -32.58
N VAL A 396 10.34 21.63 -33.01
CA VAL A 396 10.64 20.99 -34.29
C VAL A 396 10.23 19.51 -34.26
N LEU A 397 10.58 18.78 -33.20
CA LEU A 397 10.20 17.38 -33.05
C LEU A 397 8.67 17.22 -32.93
N LYS A 398 8.00 18.13 -32.23
CA LYS A 398 6.54 18.17 -32.15
C LYS A 398 5.91 18.30 -33.53
N GLN A 399 6.41 19.20 -34.37
CA GLN A 399 5.88 19.42 -35.72
C GLN A 399 6.09 18.19 -36.61
N LEU A 400 7.27 17.58 -36.56
CA LEU A 400 7.56 16.33 -37.27
C LEU A 400 6.61 15.21 -36.84
N PHE A 401 6.46 15.00 -35.53
CA PHE A 401 5.61 13.95 -34.99
C PHE A 401 4.13 14.20 -35.29
N THR A 402 3.69 15.46 -35.23
CA THR A 402 2.31 15.85 -35.58
C THR A 402 2.02 15.57 -37.04
N GLN A 403 2.94 15.91 -37.95
CA GLN A 403 2.80 15.63 -39.37
C GLN A 403 2.71 14.11 -39.63
N LEU A 404 3.57 13.32 -38.98
CA LEU A 404 3.52 11.86 -39.06
C LEU A 404 2.18 11.31 -38.57
N MET A 405 1.73 11.71 -37.38
CA MET A 405 0.50 11.19 -36.76
C MET A 405 -0.78 11.63 -37.48
N SER A 406 -0.71 12.72 -38.25
CA SER A 406 -1.85 13.27 -39.01
C SER A 406 -1.95 12.71 -40.43
N ALA A 407 -0.97 11.91 -40.87
CA ALA A 407 -1.00 11.24 -42.16
C ALA A 407 -2.25 10.35 -42.30
N SER A 408 -2.87 10.39 -43.47
CA SER A 408 -4.03 9.55 -43.76
C SER A 408 -3.65 8.08 -43.90
N GLU A 409 -4.59 7.17 -43.63
CA GLU A 409 -4.35 5.72 -43.74
C GLU A 409 -3.82 5.31 -45.13
N PRO A 410 -4.33 5.84 -46.27
CA PRO A 410 -3.77 5.52 -47.59
C PRO A 410 -2.33 5.99 -47.78
N GLU A 411 -1.97 7.17 -47.27
CA GLU A 411 -0.59 7.67 -47.33
C GLU A 411 0.33 6.78 -46.51
N VAL A 412 -0.07 6.42 -45.29
CA VAL A 412 0.70 5.53 -44.41
C VAL A 412 0.89 4.16 -45.07
N ALA A 413 -0.16 3.60 -45.67
CA ALA A 413 -0.09 2.31 -46.36
C ALA A 413 0.88 2.32 -47.56
N ASP A 414 0.86 3.37 -48.38
CA ASP A 414 1.77 3.52 -49.52
C ASP A 414 3.23 3.64 -49.06
N ILE A 415 3.48 4.49 -48.05
CA ILE A 415 4.80 4.68 -47.44
C ILE A 415 5.33 3.37 -46.84
N LEU A 416 4.51 2.62 -46.12
CA LEU A 416 4.91 1.34 -45.53
C LEU A 416 5.16 0.27 -46.59
N THR A 417 4.42 0.27 -47.69
CA THR A 417 4.66 -0.63 -48.83
C THR A 417 6.02 -0.36 -49.46
N GLN A 418 6.36 0.91 -49.70
CA GLN A 418 7.67 1.31 -50.23
C GLN A 418 8.80 0.93 -49.26
N LEU A 419 8.63 1.28 -47.98
CA LEU A 419 9.60 1.02 -46.92
C LEU A 419 9.89 -0.48 -46.80
N THR A 420 8.85 -1.31 -46.64
CA THR A 420 9.04 -2.75 -46.46
C THR A 420 9.63 -3.42 -47.70
N SER A 421 9.30 -2.94 -48.90
CA SER A 421 9.93 -3.39 -50.14
C SER A 421 11.43 -3.09 -50.16
N ARG A 422 11.83 -1.86 -49.81
CA ARG A 422 13.25 -1.48 -49.72
C ARG A 422 13.99 -2.29 -48.66
N LEU A 423 13.42 -2.42 -47.46
CA LEU A 423 14.06 -3.16 -46.36
C LEU A 423 14.24 -4.66 -46.69
N ARG A 424 13.29 -5.30 -47.40
CA ARG A 424 13.42 -6.69 -47.82
C ARG A 424 14.52 -6.94 -48.86
N MET A 425 14.93 -5.90 -49.57
CA MET A 425 16.03 -5.94 -50.55
C MET A 425 17.39 -5.58 -49.95
N LYS A 426 17.44 -5.13 -48.69
CA LYS A 426 18.67 -4.73 -48.00
C LYS A 426 19.38 -5.96 -47.44
N ASP A 427 20.69 -6.07 -47.69
CA ASP A 427 21.49 -7.21 -47.23
C ASP A 427 21.57 -7.31 -45.69
N GLU A 428 21.76 -6.18 -45.02
CA GLU A 428 21.90 -6.11 -43.57
C GLU A 428 20.91 -5.11 -42.94
N LEU A 429 20.00 -5.63 -42.12
CA LEU A 429 19.02 -4.85 -41.37
C LEU A 429 19.53 -4.52 -39.96
N THR A 430 19.36 -3.27 -39.56
CA THR A 430 19.53 -2.82 -38.17
C THR A 430 18.45 -3.44 -37.27
N SER A 431 18.69 -3.44 -35.95
CA SER A 431 17.70 -3.95 -34.97
C SER A 431 16.35 -3.21 -35.06
N LYS A 432 16.38 -1.91 -35.38
CA LYS A 432 15.19 -1.07 -35.53
C LYS A 432 14.44 -1.37 -36.84
N GLU A 433 15.13 -1.62 -37.94
CA GLU A 433 14.50 -2.05 -39.20
C GLU A 433 13.89 -3.46 -39.07
N LYS A 434 14.55 -4.38 -38.37
CA LYS A 434 13.98 -5.71 -38.04
C LYS A 434 12.72 -5.58 -37.19
N LEU A 435 12.74 -4.71 -36.19
CA LEU A 435 11.56 -4.41 -35.38
C LEU A 435 10.42 -3.91 -36.27
N VAL A 436 10.67 -2.92 -37.12
CA VAL A 436 9.66 -2.31 -38.00
C VAL A 436 9.01 -3.35 -38.91
N LEU A 437 9.77 -4.25 -39.52
CA LEU A 437 9.21 -5.34 -40.33
C LEU A 437 8.30 -6.26 -39.50
N ARG A 438 8.69 -6.57 -38.26
CA ARG A 438 7.88 -7.36 -37.33
C ARG A 438 6.61 -6.61 -36.90
N LEU A 439 6.69 -5.29 -36.67
CA LEU A 439 5.54 -4.47 -36.33
C LEU A 439 4.55 -4.42 -37.50
N GLU A 440 5.02 -4.25 -38.73
CA GLU A 440 4.16 -4.23 -39.93
C GLU A 440 3.43 -5.56 -40.14
N GLU A 441 4.10 -6.69 -39.89
CA GLU A 441 3.46 -8.00 -39.98
C GLU A 441 2.30 -8.15 -38.99
N GLN A 442 2.41 -7.52 -37.82
CA GLN A 442 1.42 -7.64 -36.73
C GLN A 442 0.35 -6.53 -36.76
N TYR A 443 0.70 -5.36 -37.32
CA TYR A 443 -0.11 -4.15 -37.41
C TYR A 443 0.04 -3.52 -38.80
N PRO A 444 -0.49 -4.18 -39.85
CA PRO A 444 -0.28 -3.73 -41.22
C PRO A 444 -0.89 -2.35 -41.46
N ASN A 445 -0.14 -1.49 -42.16
CA ASN A 445 -0.52 -0.11 -42.49
C ASN A 445 -0.74 0.82 -41.27
N ASP A 446 -0.25 0.47 -40.08
CA ASP A 446 -0.42 1.30 -38.87
C ASP A 446 0.72 2.35 -38.75
N VAL A 447 0.37 3.63 -38.52
CA VAL A 447 1.37 4.70 -38.39
C VAL A 447 2.39 4.44 -37.26
N GLY A 448 2.01 3.64 -36.26
CA GLY A 448 2.86 3.25 -35.16
C GLY A 448 4.10 2.49 -35.61
N VAL A 449 4.04 1.81 -36.76
CA VAL A 449 5.19 1.17 -37.42
C VAL A 449 6.23 2.22 -37.83
N LEU A 450 5.79 3.34 -38.40
CA LEU A 450 6.66 4.47 -38.74
C LEU A 450 7.13 5.22 -37.48
N ALA A 451 6.24 5.40 -36.51
CA ALA A 451 6.54 6.07 -35.25
C ALA A 451 7.66 5.38 -34.45
N ALA A 452 7.77 4.05 -34.57
CA ALA A 452 8.82 3.27 -33.93
C ALA A 452 10.24 3.71 -34.34
N PHE A 453 10.43 4.29 -35.53
CA PHE A 453 11.73 4.86 -35.90
C PHE A 453 12.13 6.02 -34.99
N LEU A 454 11.16 6.88 -34.66
CA LEU A 454 11.35 8.09 -33.87
C LEU A 454 11.51 7.81 -32.37
N MET A 455 11.33 6.56 -31.94
CA MET A 455 11.42 6.15 -30.54
C MET A 455 12.70 5.38 -30.24
N ASN A 456 13.16 5.40 -28.99
CA ASN A 456 14.25 4.51 -28.59
C ASN A 456 13.74 3.07 -28.52
N TYR A 457 14.45 2.15 -29.17
CA TYR A 457 14.20 0.72 -29.05
C TYR A 457 15.18 0.12 -28.04
N VAL A 458 14.66 -0.36 -26.92
CA VAL A 458 15.44 -0.77 -25.75
C VAL A 458 15.15 -2.22 -25.40
N THR A 459 16.20 -2.96 -25.10
CA THR A 459 16.12 -4.31 -24.51
C THR A 459 16.58 -4.25 -23.06
N LEU A 460 15.75 -4.75 -22.14
CA LEU A 460 16.05 -4.91 -20.73
C LEU A 460 16.45 -6.37 -20.47
N SER A 461 17.58 -6.56 -19.82
CA SER A 461 17.96 -7.86 -19.24
C SER A 461 17.11 -8.15 -18.00
N PRO A 462 16.89 -9.44 -17.63
CA PRO A 462 16.23 -9.79 -16.38
C PRO A 462 16.83 -9.04 -15.17
N GLY A 463 15.97 -8.41 -14.37
CA GLY A 463 16.40 -7.57 -13.23
C GLY A 463 16.71 -6.11 -13.59
N GLN A 464 16.63 -5.69 -14.85
CA GLN A 464 16.62 -4.27 -15.22
C GLN A 464 15.19 -3.74 -15.27
N ALA A 465 15.01 -2.48 -14.89
CA ALA A 465 13.73 -1.80 -14.97
C ALA A 465 13.78 -0.49 -15.76
N LEU A 466 12.63 -0.10 -16.27
CA LEU A 466 12.37 1.19 -16.93
C LEU A 466 11.24 1.90 -16.22
N CYS A 467 11.39 3.21 -15.97
CA CYS A 467 10.33 4.05 -15.40
C CYS A 467 9.75 4.96 -16.47
N LEU A 468 8.43 5.08 -16.49
CA LEU A 468 7.67 5.82 -17.46
C LEU A 468 6.91 6.94 -16.75
N GLY A 469 7.32 8.18 -17.04
CA GLY A 469 6.66 9.36 -16.51
C GLY A 469 5.36 9.68 -17.25
N PRO A 470 4.57 10.62 -16.71
CA PRO A 470 3.47 11.19 -17.47
C PRO A 470 4.02 11.87 -18.73
N ASN A 471 3.20 11.87 -19.78
CA ASN A 471 3.46 12.53 -21.06
C ASN A 471 4.66 11.96 -21.84
N GLU A 472 5.13 10.75 -21.49
CA GLU A 472 6.20 10.05 -22.18
C GLU A 472 5.65 8.91 -23.06
N LEU A 473 6.08 8.89 -24.32
CA LEU A 473 5.64 7.90 -25.30
C LEU A 473 6.33 6.55 -25.06
N HIS A 474 5.59 5.45 -25.04
CA HIS A 474 6.16 4.11 -24.86
C HIS A 474 5.27 3.00 -25.42
N ALA A 475 5.84 1.82 -25.64
CA ALA A 475 5.14 0.58 -25.95
C ALA A 475 5.97 -0.63 -25.48
N TYR A 476 5.32 -1.64 -24.91
CA TYR A 476 5.97 -2.92 -24.64
C TYR A 476 5.84 -3.83 -25.85
N VAL A 477 6.95 -4.43 -26.27
CA VAL A 477 7.07 -5.09 -27.56
C VAL A 477 7.05 -6.62 -27.40
N SER A 478 7.85 -7.15 -26.49
CA SER A 478 7.94 -8.58 -26.22
C SER A 478 8.54 -8.86 -24.83
N GLY A 479 8.29 -10.06 -24.29
CA GLY A 479 8.91 -10.54 -23.06
C GLY A 479 7.97 -10.53 -21.85
N ASP A 480 8.48 -10.96 -20.71
CA ASP A 480 7.75 -11.00 -19.44
C ASP A 480 8.32 -9.97 -18.46
N CYS A 481 7.45 -9.22 -17.78
CA CYS A 481 7.86 -8.24 -16.79
C CYS A 481 6.91 -8.18 -15.59
N ILE A 482 7.44 -7.66 -14.49
CA ILE A 482 6.67 -7.07 -13.41
C ILE A 482 6.33 -5.64 -13.82
N GLU A 483 5.07 -5.24 -13.71
CA GLU A 483 4.65 -3.86 -13.88
C GLU A 483 4.09 -3.33 -12.56
N CYS A 484 4.48 -2.12 -12.17
CA CYS A 484 3.80 -1.39 -11.10
C CYS A 484 3.47 0.01 -11.63
N MET A 485 2.24 0.45 -11.40
CA MET A 485 1.72 1.71 -11.93
C MET A 485 0.83 2.39 -10.90
N ALA A 486 0.68 3.71 -10.99
CA ALA A 486 -0.40 4.39 -10.25
C ALA A 486 -1.78 3.89 -10.72
N THR A 487 -2.79 3.97 -9.86
CA THR A 487 -4.15 3.55 -10.19
C THR A 487 -4.82 4.53 -11.17
N SER A 488 -4.80 4.20 -12.46
CA SER A 488 -5.48 4.94 -13.53
C SER A 488 -5.68 4.07 -14.78
N ASP A 489 -6.75 4.33 -15.52
CA ASP A 489 -7.07 3.73 -16.82
C ASP A 489 -6.88 4.71 -17.99
N ASN A 490 -6.33 5.91 -17.74
CA ASN A 490 -6.08 6.92 -18.76
C ASN A 490 -4.95 6.53 -19.72
N VAL A 491 -5.27 6.40 -21.01
CA VAL A 491 -4.32 6.04 -22.07
C VAL A 491 -4.62 6.83 -23.33
N VAL A 492 -3.65 7.60 -23.83
CA VAL A 492 -3.68 8.25 -25.15
C VAL A 492 -2.80 7.46 -26.10
N ARG A 493 -3.34 7.02 -27.24
CA ARG A 493 -2.66 6.10 -28.17
C ARG A 493 -2.13 6.81 -29.40
N ALA A 494 -0.96 6.38 -29.87
CA ALA A 494 -0.29 6.88 -31.07
C ALA A 494 -0.32 5.90 -32.25
N GLY A 495 -0.43 4.59 -31.99
CA GLY A 495 -0.45 3.57 -33.03
C GLY A 495 -0.28 2.16 -32.44
N LEU A 496 -0.06 1.19 -33.32
CA LEU A 496 -0.07 -0.25 -33.02
C LEU A 496 -1.38 -0.65 -32.33
N THR A 497 -2.50 -0.14 -32.87
CA THR A 497 -3.79 -0.31 -32.22
C THR A 497 -4.96 -0.16 -33.20
N PRO A 498 -6.00 -1.03 -33.09
CA PRO A 498 -7.24 -0.82 -33.83
C PRO A 498 -8.17 0.21 -33.16
N LYS A 499 -7.78 0.75 -31.99
CA LYS A 499 -8.61 1.70 -31.23
C LYS A 499 -8.41 3.13 -31.76
N GLN A 500 -9.41 3.97 -31.56
CA GLN A 500 -9.32 5.39 -31.93
C GLN A 500 -8.14 6.09 -31.22
N ARG A 501 -7.55 7.04 -31.94
CA ARG A 501 -6.41 7.84 -31.51
C ARG A 501 -6.84 9.30 -31.38
N ASP A 502 -6.63 9.89 -30.20
CA ASP A 502 -6.77 11.34 -30.02
C ASP A 502 -5.42 12.00 -30.35
N VAL A 503 -5.17 12.19 -31.64
CA VAL A 503 -3.89 12.71 -32.16
C VAL A 503 -3.61 14.13 -31.66
N VAL A 504 -4.64 14.97 -31.53
CA VAL A 504 -4.49 16.35 -31.05
C VAL A 504 -4.01 16.35 -29.61
N THR A 505 -4.73 15.65 -28.72
CA THR A 505 -4.31 15.56 -27.30
C THR A 505 -2.94 14.91 -27.18
N LEU A 506 -2.66 13.86 -27.97
CA LEU A 506 -1.36 13.18 -27.99
C LEU A 506 -0.21 14.14 -28.30
N CYS A 507 -0.27 14.84 -29.44
CA CYS A 507 0.82 15.70 -29.87
C CYS A 507 0.97 16.93 -28.95
N ASP A 508 -0.10 17.38 -28.31
CA ASP A 508 -0.04 18.50 -27.38
C ASP A 508 0.51 18.14 -26.00
N MET A 509 0.25 16.92 -25.52
CA MET A 509 0.62 16.53 -24.16
C MET A 509 2.07 16.09 -24.00
N LEU A 510 2.68 15.53 -25.06
CA LEU A 510 3.99 14.89 -24.97
C LEU A 510 5.10 15.86 -24.54
N THR A 511 6.04 15.38 -23.74
CA THR A 511 7.21 16.17 -23.31
C THR A 511 8.20 16.42 -24.45
N TYR A 512 8.22 15.51 -25.43
CA TYR A 512 9.24 15.43 -26.49
C TYR A 512 10.68 15.38 -25.96
N LYS A 513 10.85 14.87 -24.73
CA LYS A 513 12.17 14.63 -24.16
C LYS A 513 12.91 13.61 -25.02
N GLN A 514 14.14 13.97 -25.41
CA GLN A 514 15.01 13.14 -26.23
C GLN A 514 16.07 12.44 -25.37
N GLY A 515 16.63 11.36 -25.91
CA GLY A 515 17.90 10.78 -25.45
C GLY A 515 17.79 9.42 -24.78
N CYS A 516 18.94 8.96 -24.28
CA CYS A 516 19.09 7.63 -23.71
C CYS A 516 18.30 7.49 -22.40
N LEU A 517 17.58 6.39 -22.28
CA LEU A 517 16.80 6.07 -21.09
C LEU A 517 17.69 5.43 -20.03
N GLU A 518 17.59 5.93 -18.80
CA GLU A 518 18.26 5.33 -17.67
C GLU A 518 17.54 4.04 -17.27
N LYS A 519 18.26 2.92 -17.38
CA LYS A 519 17.81 1.62 -16.87
C LYS A 519 18.11 1.55 -15.37
N LEU A 520 17.11 1.19 -14.58
CA LEU A 520 17.30 0.95 -13.15
C LEU A 520 17.76 -0.49 -12.91
N GLU A 521 18.92 -0.64 -12.28
CA GLU A 521 19.47 -1.95 -11.85
C GLU A 521 18.95 -2.42 -10.48
N GLY A 522 18.29 -1.50 -9.76
CA GLY A 522 17.95 -1.65 -8.35
C GLY A 522 19.18 -1.55 -7.45
N PHE A 523 18.97 -1.23 -6.17
CA PHE A 523 20.03 -1.16 -5.16
C PHE A 523 19.76 -2.14 -4.03
N PRO A 524 20.79 -2.74 -3.41
CA PRO A 524 20.60 -3.70 -2.32
C PRO A 524 19.90 -3.05 -1.13
N VAL A 525 19.03 -3.81 -0.46
CA VAL A 525 18.37 -3.38 0.78
C VAL A 525 19.24 -3.72 1.98
N ASP A 526 19.48 -2.74 2.86
CA ASP A 526 20.27 -2.93 4.07
C ASP A 526 19.68 -4.01 5.00
N GLY A 527 20.54 -4.86 5.57
CA GLY A 527 20.13 -5.94 6.45
C GLY A 527 19.44 -7.12 5.74
N SER A 528 19.47 -7.17 4.40
CA SER A 528 18.99 -8.31 3.62
C SER A 528 20.10 -9.27 3.16
N ASP A 529 21.34 -9.10 3.61
CA ASP A 529 22.51 -9.89 3.16
C ASP A 529 22.65 -9.96 1.62
N GLY A 530 22.23 -8.91 0.92
CA GLY A 530 22.27 -8.81 -0.54
C GLY A 530 21.19 -9.62 -1.27
N CYS A 531 20.29 -10.33 -0.56
CA CYS A 531 19.25 -11.14 -1.19
C CYS A 531 18.10 -10.31 -1.78
N THR A 532 17.98 -9.04 -1.42
CA THR A 532 16.89 -8.16 -1.85
C THR A 532 17.44 -6.90 -2.52
N LYS A 533 16.94 -6.63 -3.74
CA LYS A 533 17.16 -5.37 -4.46
C LYS A 533 15.88 -4.55 -4.47
N ARG A 534 16.00 -3.23 -4.30
CA ARG A 534 14.91 -2.27 -4.38
C ARG A 534 15.02 -1.42 -5.64
N TYR A 535 13.91 -1.31 -6.34
CA TYR A 535 13.69 -0.46 -7.51
C TYR A 535 12.79 0.69 -7.07
N ARG A 536 13.38 1.88 -7.00
CA ARG A 536 12.68 3.08 -6.53
C ARG A 536 12.51 4.07 -7.68
N PRO A 537 11.30 4.17 -8.26
CA PRO A 537 11.03 5.16 -9.29
C PRO A 537 10.99 6.59 -8.69
N PRO A 538 11.02 7.64 -9.53
CA PRO A 538 10.89 9.03 -9.08
C PRO A 538 9.44 9.45 -8.72
N PHE A 539 8.53 8.49 -8.54
CA PHE A 539 7.11 8.72 -8.23
C PHE A 539 6.78 8.25 -6.81
N GLU A 540 5.76 8.82 -6.18
CA GLU A 540 5.47 8.59 -4.76
C GLU A 540 4.61 7.33 -4.52
N GLU A 541 3.87 6.89 -5.53
CA GLU A 541 2.84 5.87 -5.43
C GLU A 541 3.40 4.49 -5.07
N PHE A 542 4.59 4.14 -5.58
CA PHE A 542 5.12 2.79 -5.43
C PHE A 542 6.65 2.71 -5.49
N GLU A 543 7.15 1.59 -4.97
CA GLU A 543 8.47 0.99 -5.18
C GLU A 543 8.31 -0.53 -5.29
N VAL A 544 9.29 -1.21 -5.89
CA VAL A 544 9.29 -2.68 -6.01
C VAL A 544 10.57 -3.26 -5.45
N ASP A 545 10.45 -4.29 -4.63
CA ASP A 545 11.56 -5.12 -4.15
C ASP A 545 11.58 -6.45 -4.90
N HIS A 546 12.76 -6.91 -5.32
CA HIS A 546 13.03 -8.24 -5.85
C HIS A 546 13.91 -9.00 -4.85
N CYS A 547 13.38 -10.08 -4.29
CA CYS A 547 14.03 -10.90 -3.27
C CYS A 547 14.28 -12.31 -3.81
N ASN A 548 15.53 -12.76 -3.74
CA ASN A 548 15.95 -14.11 -4.11
C ASN A 548 16.64 -14.78 -2.93
N LEU A 549 16.05 -15.86 -2.42
CA LEU A 549 16.59 -16.64 -1.32
C LEU A 549 17.01 -18.02 -1.82
N SER A 550 18.26 -18.38 -1.54
CA SER A 550 18.73 -19.77 -1.68
C SER A 550 18.03 -20.66 -0.66
N GLU A 551 18.03 -21.98 -0.86
CA GLU A 551 17.40 -22.93 0.08
C GLU A 551 17.91 -22.74 1.53
N GLY A 552 16.98 -22.69 2.49
CA GLY A 552 17.26 -22.50 3.90
C GLY A 552 17.62 -21.06 4.32
N GLN A 553 17.86 -20.16 3.36
CA GLN A 553 18.14 -18.74 3.63
C GLN A 553 16.91 -18.02 4.17
N SER A 554 17.14 -17.00 4.99
CA SER A 554 16.09 -16.13 5.50
C SER A 554 16.42 -14.66 5.34
N THR A 555 15.40 -13.82 5.23
CA THR A 555 15.53 -12.36 5.27
C THR A 555 14.39 -11.73 6.06
N THR A 556 14.57 -10.48 6.46
CA THR A 556 13.55 -9.70 7.18
C THR A 556 13.17 -8.48 6.36
N PHE A 557 11.88 -8.29 6.13
CA PHE A 557 11.33 -7.03 5.65
C PHE A 557 10.96 -6.18 6.88
N PRO A 558 11.57 -4.99 7.06
CA PRO A 558 11.25 -4.12 8.18
C PRO A 558 9.81 -3.62 8.10
N SER A 559 9.28 -3.22 9.25
CA SER A 559 7.98 -2.55 9.32
C SER A 559 8.05 -1.21 8.60
N VAL A 560 7.16 -1.01 7.61
CA VAL A 560 7.03 0.25 6.86
C VAL A 560 5.64 0.85 7.06
N ALA A 561 5.53 2.19 7.03
CA ALA A 561 4.28 2.92 7.31
C ALA A 561 3.25 2.90 6.16
N GLY A 562 3.28 1.88 5.30
CA GLY A 562 2.38 1.70 4.16
C GLY A 562 2.15 0.21 3.87
N PRO A 563 1.08 -0.14 3.11
CA PRO A 563 0.75 -1.52 2.80
C PRO A 563 1.75 -2.11 1.79
N SER A 564 1.74 -3.43 1.63
CA SER A 564 2.53 -4.11 0.60
C SER A 564 1.80 -5.31 0.01
N LEU A 565 2.07 -5.61 -1.26
CA LEU A 565 1.67 -6.83 -1.95
C LEU A 565 2.93 -7.65 -2.20
N PHE A 566 2.90 -8.94 -1.86
CA PHE A 566 3.95 -9.90 -2.11
C PHE A 566 3.45 -10.91 -3.14
N LEU A 567 4.26 -11.21 -4.16
CA LEU A 567 4.03 -12.24 -5.16
C LEU A 567 5.20 -13.23 -5.13
N VAL A 568 4.91 -14.51 -4.99
CA VAL A 568 5.90 -15.58 -5.15
C VAL A 568 5.93 -16.03 -6.60
N THR A 569 7.07 -15.88 -7.29
CA THR A 569 7.22 -16.25 -8.69
C THR A 569 7.93 -17.58 -8.90
N LYS A 570 8.74 -18.03 -7.94
CA LYS A 570 9.40 -19.34 -7.95
C LYS A 570 9.51 -19.90 -6.55
N GLY A 571 9.43 -21.23 -6.45
CA GLY A 571 9.79 -21.92 -5.22
C GLY A 571 8.73 -21.97 -4.14
N THR A 572 9.19 -22.29 -2.92
CA THR A 572 8.38 -22.41 -1.72
C THR A 572 9.11 -21.89 -0.48
N GLY A 573 8.35 -21.49 0.52
CA GLY A 573 8.89 -21.06 1.81
C GLY A 573 7.79 -20.65 2.79
N VAL A 574 8.20 -19.89 3.79
CA VAL A 574 7.33 -19.47 4.89
C VAL A 574 7.50 -17.96 5.12
N ILE A 575 6.38 -17.24 5.19
CA ILE A 575 6.35 -15.85 5.61
C ILE A 575 5.73 -15.76 7.00
N ARG A 576 6.46 -15.19 7.95
CA ARG A 576 6.04 -15.05 9.35
C ARG A 576 5.90 -13.58 9.74
N THR A 577 4.85 -13.32 10.51
CA THR A 577 4.65 -12.08 11.28
C THR A 577 4.52 -12.42 12.76
N SER A 578 4.35 -11.41 13.61
CA SER A 578 3.96 -11.64 15.01
C SER A 578 2.55 -12.24 15.19
N PHE A 579 1.73 -12.28 14.13
CA PHE A 579 0.31 -12.67 14.20
C PHE A 579 -0.08 -13.84 13.28
N SER A 580 0.77 -14.19 12.32
CA SER A 580 0.50 -15.20 11.28
C SER A 580 1.78 -15.88 10.81
N GLU A 581 1.64 -17.13 10.41
CA GLU A 581 2.63 -17.89 9.66
C GLU A 581 1.92 -18.43 8.42
N GLU A 582 2.43 -18.07 7.24
CA GLU A 582 1.84 -18.46 5.96
C GLU A 582 2.86 -19.27 5.17
N GLN A 583 2.47 -20.50 4.79
CA GLN A 583 3.21 -21.29 3.82
C GLN A 583 2.93 -20.72 2.42
N VAL A 584 4.00 -20.48 1.66
CA VAL A 584 3.92 -19.84 0.35
C VAL A 584 4.62 -20.67 -0.72
N SER A 585 4.08 -20.59 -1.92
CA SER A 585 4.52 -21.28 -3.11
C SER A 585 4.26 -20.40 -4.34
N VAL A 586 4.83 -20.77 -5.49
CA VAL A 586 4.62 -20.06 -6.77
C VAL A 586 3.15 -19.72 -7.01
N GLY A 587 2.88 -18.49 -7.45
CA GLY A 587 1.54 -17.95 -7.71
C GLY A 587 0.82 -17.41 -6.47
N ASP A 588 1.37 -17.60 -5.27
CA ASP A 588 0.78 -17.03 -4.07
C ASP A 588 0.97 -15.51 -4.02
N VAL A 589 -0.13 -14.82 -3.72
CA VAL A 589 -0.17 -13.37 -3.55
C VAL A 589 -0.67 -13.06 -2.14
N LEU A 590 0.05 -12.21 -1.42
CA LEU A 590 -0.26 -11.81 -0.05
C LEU A 590 -0.31 -10.30 0.08
N PHE A 591 -1.35 -9.79 0.73
CA PHE A 591 -1.42 -8.42 1.21
C PHE A 591 -0.89 -8.35 2.65
N ALA A 592 0.07 -7.45 2.87
CA ALA A 592 0.60 -7.11 4.18
C ALA A 592 0.12 -5.70 4.58
N PRO A 593 -0.57 -5.57 5.73
CA PRO A 593 -0.93 -4.27 6.29
C PRO A 593 0.30 -3.40 6.58
N ALA A 594 0.10 -2.08 6.62
CA ALA A 594 1.09 -1.15 7.12
C ALA A 594 1.56 -1.51 8.53
N ASN A 595 2.81 -1.16 8.82
CA ASN A 595 3.50 -1.43 10.07
C ASN A 595 3.66 -2.93 10.41
N THR A 596 3.68 -3.78 9.38
CA THR A 596 3.89 -5.22 9.55
C THR A 596 5.36 -5.55 9.32
N LYS A 597 6.05 -6.04 10.35
CA LYS A 597 7.37 -6.67 10.22
C LYS A 597 7.21 -8.12 9.76
N LEU A 598 8.01 -8.54 8.78
CA LEU A 598 7.94 -9.86 8.18
C LEU A 598 9.32 -10.54 8.21
N SER A 599 9.36 -11.83 8.51
CA SER A 599 10.52 -12.67 8.23
C SER A 599 10.14 -13.73 7.20
N ILE A 600 10.96 -13.87 6.18
CA ILE A 600 10.77 -14.85 5.11
C ILE A 600 11.89 -15.89 5.24
N GLN A 601 11.52 -17.16 5.18
CA GLN A 601 12.46 -18.27 5.14
C GLN A 601 12.13 -19.16 3.95
N SER A 602 13.13 -19.48 3.16
CA SER A 602 12.97 -20.32 1.99
C SER A 602 13.00 -21.80 2.40
N ALA A 603 12.11 -22.60 1.81
CA ALA A 603 12.14 -24.07 1.93
C ALA A 603 12.84 -24.71 0.72
N THR A 604 12.75 -24.07 -0.44
CA THR A 604 13.55 -24.31 -1.64
C THR A 604 14.17 -22.99 -2.09
N TRP A 605 14.80 -22.90 -3.28
CA TRP A 605 14.99 -21.59 -3.91
C TRP A 605 13.66 -20.83 -3.92
N LEU A 606 13.63 -19.55 -3.52
CA LEU A 606 12.42 -18.75 -3.39
C LEU A 606 12.63 -17.37 -4.00
N GLU A 607 11.81 -17.02 -5.00
CA GLU A 607 11.82 -15.71 -5.66
C GLU A 607 10.51 -14.98 -5.36
N ILE A 608 10.64 -13.75 -4.85
CA ILE A 608 9.51 -12.92 -4.41
C ILE A 608 9.67 -11.52 -4.98
N TYR A 609 8.58 -10.96 -5.48
CA TYR A 609 8.46 -9.53 -5.72
C TYR A 609 7.53 -8.90 -4.70
N ARG A 610 7.91 -7.75 -4.15
CA ARG A 610 7.06 -6.94 -3.27
C ARG A 610 6.82 -5.58 -3.86
N ALA A 611 5.57 -5.21 -4.10
CA ALA A 611 5.17 -3.83 -4.36
C ALA A 611 4.71 -3.18 -3.05
N GLY A 612 5.10 -1.93 -2.84
CA GLY A 612 4.57 -1.12 -1.74
C GLY A 612 4.75 0.37 -2.03
N VAL A 613 4.23 1.23 -1.17
CA VAL A 613 4.32 2.69 -1.35
C VAL A 613 5.77 3.13 -1.25
N ASN A 614 6.17 4.10 -2.09
CA ASN A 614 7.55 4.55 -2.18
C ASN A 614 8.07 5.03 -0.81
N SER A 615 9.24 4.53 -0.40
CA SER A 615 9.81 4.85 0.91
C SER A 615 10.26 6.30 1.06
N LYS A 616 10.34 7.09 -0.03
CA LYS A 616 10.60 8.54 0.05
C LYS A 616 9.36 9.33 0.48
N PHE A 617 8.17 8.78 0.27
CA PHE A 617 6.92 9.39 0.70
C PHE A 617 6.56 9.00 2.15
N LEU A 618 6.76 7.73 2.50
CA LEU A 618 6.53 7.18 3.85
C LEU A 618 7.51 7.77 4.87
#